data_AF-A0A109MZ60-F1
#
_entry.id   AF-A0A109MZ60-F1
#
_cell.length_a   1.000
_cell.length_b   1.000
_cell.length_c   1.000
_cell.angle_alpha   90.00
_cell.angle_beta   90.00
_cell.angle_gamma   90.00
#
_symmetry.space_group_name_H-M   'P 1'
#
loop_
_entity.id
_entity.type
_entity.pdbx_description
1 polymer ?
#
loop_
_entity_poly.entity_id
_entity_poly.type
_entity_poly.pdbx_seq_one_letter_code
_entity_poly.pdbx_strand_id
1 'polypeptide(L)'
;MKSRWRSRRKIETIDYSQFKDQIGIDITEYPGVLTQVDMIHLTIADLCIIRSMQDKVKDHLTEIVDNFYKNLENEPSLKEIISDNSSVERLKKTLHRHMFEMFSGTINDAYIKQRYVIAHVHVRIGLQPKWYMSAFQDLLQSVIIHVLSNLKDMDQYQNNILAVTKIFNLEQQIVLEAYELENEKIRQENLDAKETIKRQVNHNAEELAAISEETSSATQLMANKVSEIHGFTEKGSEIAIQAEGKSNEGVALLQGLEKRLMRTQEQMKIIAKDMEQLSKTSKEIERIVTIITSIAEQTNLLALNAAIEAARAGENGKGFAVVAGEVRKLSENTKDSVSEVVKLVSGIAHFTDIMNTSISLVSGEITEGTKQGKETGLFFTDIAKAMLTVKEQNIKTTKEMTELSAIFDEINEAFNQVAVSSDQLTEMTLNL
;
A
#
# COMPACT_ATOMS: atom_id res chain seq x y z
N MET A 1 17.97 45.66 -66.80
CA MET A 1 18.29 47.00 -67.35
C MET A 1 19.66 47.45 -66.84
N LYS A 2 20.51 47.91 -67.76
CA LYS A 2 21.82 48.59 -67.58
C LYS A 2 23.01 47.75 -67.10
N SER A 3 23.80 47.33 -68.09
CA SER A 3 25.20 46.95 -67.95
C SER A 3 26.00 48.06 -67.28
N ARG A 4 26.69 47.73 -66.18
CA ARG A 4 27.70 48.57 -65.55
C ARG A 4 29.07 47.91 -65.74
N TRP A 5 29.63 48.10 -66.93
CA TRP A 5 31.05 47.86 -67.17
C TRP A 5 31.86 48.89 -66.36
N ARG A 6 32.46 48.46 -65.26
CA ARG A 6 33.49 49.24 -64.55
C ARG A 6 34.85 48.82 -65.09
N SER A 7 35.44 49.71 -65.89
CA SER A 7 36.79 49.63 -66.43
C SER A 7 37.84 49.55 -65.32
N ARG A 8 38.65 48.49 -65.32
CA ARG A 8 40.02 48.48 -64.77
C ARG A 8 40.98 47.95 -65.86
N ARG A 9 42.19 48.51 -65.81
CA ARG A 9 43.33 48.39 -66.74
C ARG A 9 43.45 47.02 -67.43
N LYS A 10 43.73 47.06 -68.74
CA LYS A 10 44.14 45.92 -69.56
C LYS A 10 45.19 45.08 -68.83
N ILE A 11 44.81 43.86 -68.49
CA ILE A 11 45.71 42.77 -68.12
C ILE A 11 46.20 42.18 -69.46
N GLU A 12 47.33 42.68 -69.96
CA GLU A 12 48.20 41.92 -70.86
C GLU A 12 49.21 41.27 -69.90
N THR A 13 49.14 40.00 -69.52
CA THR A 13 49.28 38.79 -70.32
C THR A 13 48.84 37.57 -69.49
N ILE A 14 47.83 36.82 -69.98
CA ILE A 14 47.49 35.39 -69.81
C ILE A 14 45.99 35.29 -70.12
N ASP A 15 45.63 34.54 -71.16
CA ASP A 15 44.25 34.42 -71.61
C ASP A 15 43.49 33.38 -70.77
N TYR A 16 42.97 33.81 -69.62
CA TYR A 16 42.08 32.99 -68.80
C TYR A 16 40.68 32.79 -69.42
N SER A 17 40.42 33.34 -70.63
CA SER A 17 39.12 33.23 -71.29
C SER A 17 38.75 31.81 -71.70
N GLN A 18 39.72 30.89 -71.78
CA GLN A 18 39.49 29.48 -72.09
C GLN A 18 38.57 28.76 -71.07
N PHE A 19 38.42 29.29 -69.85
CA PHE A 19 37.56 28.71 -68.82
C PHE A 19 36.24 29.47 -68.63
N LYS A 20 35.98 30.51 -69.42
CA LYS A 20 34.84 31.42 -69.22
C LYS A 20 33.47 30.73 -69.30
N ASP A 21 33.37 29.63 -70.04
CA ASP A 21 32.15 28.84 -70.20
C ASP A 21 31.99 27.73 -69.13
N GLN A 22 32.97 27.58 -68.22
CA GLN A 22 33.02 26.53 -67.17
C GLN A 22 33.02 27.10 -65.73
N ILE A 23 32.75 28.40 -65.59
CA ILE A 23 32.81 29.13 -64.31
C ILE A 23 31.51 29.89 -64.07
N GLY A 24 31.12 30.03 -62.80
CA GLY A 24 29.90 30.75 -62.46
C GLY A 24 29.68 30.91 -60.97
N ILE A 25 28.96 31.98 -60.62
CA ILE A 25 28.36 32.17 -59.30
C ILE A 25 26.85 32.06 -59.53
N ASP A 26 26.26 30.96 -59.08
CA ASP A 26 24.84 30.63 -59.26
C ASP A 26 24.25 30.23 -57.90
N ILE A 27 24.08 31.22 -57.03
CA ILE A 27 23.57 31.07 -55.68
C ILE A 27 22.15 31.63 -55.65
N THR A 28 21.16 30.77 -55.49
CA THR A 28 19.75 31.17 -55.43
C THR A 28 19.13 30.89 -54.06
N GLU A 29 19.58 29.83 -53.38
CA GLU A 29 19.04 29.38 -52.10
C GLU A 29 19.70 30.08 -50.89
N TYR A 30 20.88 30.70 -51.08
CA TYR A 30 21.68 31.30 -50.01
C TYR A 30 22.00 32.79 -50.25
N PRO A 31 21.02 33.71 -50.15
CA PRO A 31 21.21 35.13 -50.46
C PRO A 31 22.22 35.85 -49.54
N GLY A 32 22.38 35.36 -48.30
CA GLY A 32 23.42 35.86 -47.38
C GLY A 32 24.83 35.60 -47.91
N VAL A 33 25.07 34.39 -48.42
CA VAL A 33 26.37 34.03 -49.02
C VAL A 33 26.63 34.81 -50.30
N LEU A 34 25.61 35.10 -51.11
CA LEU A 34 25.76 35.98 -52.27
C LEU A 34 26.23 37.39 -51.85
N THR A 35 25.71 37.91 -50.74
CA THR A 35 26.16 39.19 -50.17
C THR A 35 27.62 39.11 -49.68
N GLN A 36 28.02 38.00 -49.06
CA GLN A 36 29.40 37.76 -48.63
C GLN A 36 30.37 37.76 -49.83
N VAL A 37 30.01 37.07 -50.92
CA VAL A 37 30.75 37.04 -52.20
C VAL A 37 30.96 38.45 -52.75
N ASP A 38 29.92 39.29 -52.74
CA ASP A 38 30.01 40.68 -53.17
C ASP A 38 30.93 41.51 -52.27
N MET A 39 30.84 41.32 -50.94
CA MET A 39 31.65 42.05 -49.95
C MET A 39 33.15 41.74 -50.02
N ILE A 40 33.51 40.48 -50.27
CA ILE A 40 34.92 40.08 -50.45
C ILE A 40 35.44 40.35 -51.88
N HIS A 41 34.57 40.86 -52.75
CA HIS A 41 34.85 41.12 -54.17
C HIS A 41 35.38 39.89 -54.91
N LEU A 42 34.76 38.73 -54.68
CA LEU A 42 35.07 37.51 -55.43
C LEU A 42 34.32 37.56 -56.78
N THR A 43 35.07 37.82 -57.84
CA THR A 43 34.53 38.04 -59.19
C THR A 43 34.67 36.80 -60.06
N ILE A 44 33.96 36.79 -61.20
CA ILE A 44 34.15 35.77 -62.24
C ILE A 44 35.62 35.70 -62.71
N ALA A 45 36.36 36.83 -62.72
CA ALA A 45 37.78 36.83 -63.07
C ALA A 45 38.63 36.11 -62.00
N ASP A 46 38.30 36.25 -60.72
CA ASP A 46 38.95 35.48 -59.65
C ASP A 46 38.65 33.98 -59.80
N LEU A 47 37.42 33.61 -60.18
CA LEU A 47 37.05 32.21 -60.45
C LEU A 47 37.76 31.63 -61.68
N CYS A 48 37.98 32.42 -62.74
CA CYS A 48 38.86 32.02 -63.87
C CYS A 48 40.26 31.66 -63.38
N ILE A 49 40.83 32.52 -62.51
CA ILE A 49 42.16 32.36 -61.95
C ILE A 49 42.21 31.09 -61.09
N ILE A 50 41.24 30.93 -60.17
CA ILE A 50 41.08 29.74 -59.32
C ILE A 50 41.01 28.47 -60.17
N ARG A 51 40.17 28.46 -61.21
CA ARG A 51 40.04 27.32 -62.14
C ARG A 51 41.36 26.99 -62.83
N SER A 52 42.09 28.01 -63.29
CA SER A 52 43.36 27.80 -63.99
C SER A 52 44.45 27.17 -63.13
N MET A 53 44.33 27.28 -61.80
CA MET A 53 45.26 26.67 -60.86
C MET A 53 44.88 25.23 -60.50
N GLN A 54 43.69 24.74 -60.86
CA GLN A 54 43.16 23.47 -60.33
C GLN A 54 44.07 22.26 -60.61
N ASP A 55 44.60 22.13 -61.82
CA ASP A 55 45.50 21.02 -62.18
C ASP A 55 46.83 21.12 -61.42
N LYS A 56 47.36 22.34 -61.26
CA LYS A 56 48.59 22.56 -60.50
C LYS A 56 48.37 22.30 -59.00
N VAL A 57 47.21 22.67 -58.46
CA VAL A 57 46.82 22.32 -57.08
C VAL A 57 46.76 20.81 -56.96
N LYS A 58 46.12 20.12 -57.91
CA LYS A 58 46.00 18.65 -57.93
C LYS A 58 47.35 17.95 -57.86
N ASP A 59 48.36 18.44 -58.58
CA ASP A 59 49.72 17.87 -58.55
C ASP A 59 50.37 17.98 -57.16
N HIS A 60 49.99 18.98 -56.36
CA HIS A 60 50.51 19.22 -55.01
C HIS A 60 49.54 18.81 -53.88
N LEU A 61 48.34 18.27 -54.17
CA LEU A 61 47.32 18.00 -53.15
C LEU A 61 47.79 17.00 -52.09
N THR A 62 48.57 15.99 -52.49
CA THR A 62 49.11 15.00 -51.54
C THR A 62 49.98 15.69 -50.49
N GLU A 63 50.90 16.56 -50.92
CA GLU A 63 51.79 17.30 -50.01
C GLU A 63 51.02 18.30 -49.13
N ILE A 64 50.04 19.00 -49.71
CA ILE A 64 49.20 19.97 -48.97
C ILE A 64 48.39 19.26 -47.88
N VAL A 65 47.75 18.14 -48.21
CA VAL A 65 46.91 17.38 -47.29
C VAL A 65 47.76 16.66 -46.23
N ASP A 66 48.94 16.16 -46.57
CA ASP A 66 49.86 15.55 -45.60
C ASP A 66 50.39 16.59 -44.61
N ASN A 67 50.77 17.78 -45.07
CA ASN A 67 51.19 18.89 -44.22
C ASN A 67 50.06 19.34 -43.29
N PHE A 68 48.83 19.38 -43.78
CA PHE A 68 47.65 19.71 -42.98
C PHE A 68 47.51 18.78 -41.78
N TYR A 69 47.44 17.46 -41.99
CA TYR A 69 47.28 16.52 -40.88
C TYR A 69 48.49 16.49 -39.95
N LYS A 70 49.70 16.69 -40.49
CA LYS A 70 50.91 16.84 -39.67
C LYS A 70 50.83 18.08 -38.78
N ASN A 71 50.29 19.20 -39.28
CA ASN A 71 50.11 20.41 -38.47
C ASN A 71 49.07 20.20 -37.36
N LEU A 72 48.02 19.41 -37.60
CA LEU A 72 47.02 19.09 -36.58
C LEU A 72 47.59 18.24 -35.42
N GLU A 73 48.70 17.52 -35.61
CA GLU A 73 49.37 16.77 -34.54
C GLU A 73 49.92 17.67 -33.42
N ASN A 74 50.07 18.98 -33.69
CA ASN A 74 50.52 19.96 -32.71
C ASN A 74 49.48 20.24 -31.60
N GLU A 75 48.22 19.85 -31.78
CA GLU A 75 47.15 20.00 -30.80
C GLU A 75 46.55 18.62 -30.44
N PRO A 76 46.85 18.07 -29.24
CA PRO A 76 46.43 16.72 -28.86
C PRO A 76 44.92 16.49 -28.93
N SER A 77 44.10 17.50 -28.60
CA SER A 77 42.64 17.37 -28.64
C SER A 77 42.08 17.15 -30.05
N LEU A 78 42.73 17.69 -31.09
CA LEU A 78 42.32 17.46 -32.48
C LEU A 78 42.62 16.04 -32.93
N LYS A 79 43.70 15.44 -32.43
CA LYS A 79 44.05 14.05 -32.70
C LYS A 79 43.02 13.08 -32.11
N GLU A 80 42.55 13.36 -30.90
CA GLU A 80 41.49 12.60 -30.23
C GLU A 80 40.16 12.68 -30.99
N ILE A 81 39.72 13.90 -31.36
CA ILE A 81 38.53 14.10 -32.19
C ILE A 81 38.62 13.28 -33.49
N ILE A 82 39.78 13.26 -34.14
CA ILE A 82 39.99 12.49 -35.37
C ILE A 82 39.92 10.98 -35.10
N SER A 83 40.56 10.47 -34.05
CA SER A 83 40.56 9.03 -33.75
C SER A 83 39.17 8.51 -33.36
N ASP A 84 38.38 9.33 -32.68
CA ASP A 84 37.07 8.94 -32.17
C ASP A 84 36.01 8.88 -33.29
N ASN A 85 36.19 9.71 -34.32
CA ASN A 85 35.19 9.88 -35.38
C ASN A 85 35.66 9.29 -36.72
N SER A 86 36.97 9.08 -36.93
CA SER A 86 37.53 8.69 -38.22
C SER A 86 38.98 8.18 -38.15
N SER A 87 39.67 8.20 -39.28
CA SER A 87 41.12 8.02 -39.37
C SER A 87 41.71 9.05 -40.31
N VAL A 88 42.97 9.42 -40.08
CA VAL A 88 43.72 10.35 -40.93
C VAL A 88 43.66 9.90 -42.39
N GLU A 89 43.94 8.63 -42.69
CA GLU A 89 43.92 8.08 -44.06
C GLU A 89 42.56 8.24 -44.77
N ARG A 90 41.46 8.12 -44.04
CA ARG A 90 40.12 8.31 -44.61
C ARG A 90 39.82 9.79 -44.82
N LEU A 91 40.18 10.64 -43.84
CA LEU A 91 39.91 12.07 -43.91
C LEU A 91 40.78 12.77 -44.96
N LYS A 92 42.02 12.30 -45.19
CA LYS A 92 42.89 12.75 -46.30
C LYS A 92 42.17 12.67 -47.64
N LYS A 93 41.45 11.58 -47.92
CA LYS A 93 40.68 11.41 -49.17
C LYS A 93 39.55 12.44 -49.30
N THR A 94 38.83 12.70 -48.20
CA THR A 94 37.73 13.68 -48.21
C THR A 94 38.23 15.10 -48.32
N LEU A 95 39.34 15.44 -47.64
CA LEU A 95 39.96 16.76 -47.72
C LEU A 95 40.58 16.99 -49.09
N HIS A 96 41.23 15.98 -49.67
CA HIS A 96 41.74 16.03 -51.04
C HIS A 96 40.62 16.38 -52.04
N ARG A 97 39.46 15.72 -51.94
CA ARG A 97 38.31 16.03 -52.78
C ARG A 97 37.80 17.45 -52.53
N HIS A 98 37.64 17.86 -51.28
CA HIS A 98 37.17 19.21 -50.92
C HIS A 98 38.10 20.30 -51.47
N MET A 99 39.41 20.13 -51.27
CA MET A 99 40.44 21.01 -51.81
C MET A 99 40.44 21.04 -53.34
N PHE A 100 40.23 19.92 -54.02
CA PHE A 100 40.09 19.90 -55.48
C PHE A 100 38.84 20.65 -55.96
N GLU A 101 37.70 20.43 -55.30
CA GLU A 101 36.40 21.06 -55.61
C GLU A 101 36.40 22.57 -55.37
N MET A 102 37.14 23.04 -54.36
CA MET A 102 37.32 24.46 -54.06
C MET A 102 37.94 25.24 -55.24
N PHE A 103 38.77 24.57 -56.05
CA PHE A 103 39.39 25.15 -57.24
C PHE A 103 38.61 24.87 -58.54
N SER A 104 37.35 24.44 -58.45
CA SER A 104 36.51 24.13 -59.61
C SER A 104 36.10 25.36 -60.43
N GLY A 105 36.17 26.57 -59.85
CA GLY A 105 35.73 27.82 -60.48
C GLY A 105 34.21 28.00 -60.53
N THR A 106 33.44 27.13 -59.87
CA THR A 106 31.97 27.23 -59.80
C THR A 106 31.52 27.29 -58.34
N ILE A 107 30.70 28.28 -58.01
CA ILE A 107 30.05 28.42 -56.71
C ILE A 107 28.54 28.41 -56.94
N ASN A 108 27.88 27.33 -56.55
CA ASN A 108 26.42 27.16 -56.69
C ASN A 108 25.78 26.68 -55.39
N ASP A 109 24.45 26.57 -55.36
CA ASP A 109 23.74 26.13 -54.14
C ASP A 109 24.21 24.75 -53.62
N ALA A 110 24.57 23.82 -54.52
CA ALA A 110 25.13 22.52 -54.13
C ALA A 110 26.51 22.67 -53.46
N TYR A 111 27.35 23.57 -53.97
CA TYR A 111 28.62 23.94 -53.36
C TYR A 111 28.38 24.41 -51.92
N ILE A 112 27.51 25.40 -51.73
CA ILE A 112 27.21 25.99 -50.42
C ILE A 112 26.65 24.93 -49.46
N LYS A 113 25.64 24.17 -49.89
CA LYS A 113 25.01 23.12 -49.08
C LYS A 113 26.01 22.09 -48.55
N GLN A 114 26.97 21.67 -49.38
CA GLN A 114 28.02 20.75 -48.95
C GLN A 114 28.86 21.32 -47.81
N ARG A 115 29.15 22.62 -47.82
CA ARG A 115 29.93 23.30 -46.76
C ARG A 115 29.13 23.40 -45.47
N TYR A 116 27.83 23.70 -45.54
CA TYR A 116 26.94 23.62 -44.38
C TYR A 116 26.90 22.21 -43.76
N VAL A 117 26.83 21.16 -44.59
CA VAL A 117 26.86 19.77 -44.10
C VAL A 117 28.19 19.47 -43.39
N ILE A 118 29.31 19.89 -43.98
CA ILE A 118 30.64 19.73 -43.38
C ILE A 118 30.73 20.49 -42.06
N ALA A 119 30.27 21.73 -42.01
CA ALA A 119 30.27 22.55 -40.80
C ALA A 119 29.45 21.89 -39.68
N HIS A 120 28.24 21.40 -39.99
CA HIS A 120 27.39 20.70 -39.02
C HIS A 120 28.07 19.45 -38.44
N VAL A 121 28.80 18.68 -39.25
CA VAL A 121 29.59 17.54 -38.75
C VAL A 121 30.68 18.02 -37.79
N HIS A 122 31.38 19.11 -38.10
CA HIS A 122 32.45 19.63 -37.25
C HIS A 122 31.93 20.19 -35.92
N VAL A 123 30.75 20.84 -35.92
CA VAL A 123 30.06 21.25 -34.67
C VAL A 123 29.73 20.01 -33.83
N ARG A 124 29.15 18.97 -34.46
CA ARG A 124 28.71 17.75 -33.77
C ARG A 124 29.85 16.98 -33.11
N ILE A 125 31.03 16.93 -33.74
CA ILE A 125 32.22 16.28 -33.16
C ILE A 125 32.97 17.17 -32.15
N GLY A 126 32.43 18.36 -31.83
CA GLY A 126 33.00 19.26 -30.83
C GLY A 126 34.24 20.02 -31.31
N LEU A 127 34.48 20.13 -32.62
CA LEU A 127 35.61 20.90 -33.13
C LEU A 127 35.39 22.39 -32.88
N GLN A 128 36.25 23.03 -32.09
CA GLN A 128 36.12 24.46 -31.79
C GLN A 128 36.42 25.34 -33.04
N PRO A 129 35.68 26.43 -33.28
CA PRO A 129 35.88 27.30 -34.44
C PRO A 129 37.31 27.81 -34.59
N LYS A 130 37.98 28.14 -33.47
CA LYS A 130 39.39 28.61 -33.49
C LYS A 130 40.34 27.61 -34.15
N TRP A 131 40.14 26.32 -33.93
CA TRP A 131 40.99 25.28 -34.49
C TRP A 131 40.69 25.06 -35.98
N TYR A 132 39.41 25.15 -36.35
CA TYR A 132 39.00 25.18 -37.76
C TYR A 132 39.67 26.33 -38.52
N MET A 133 39.70 27.54 -37.94
CA MET A 133 40.35 28.70 -38.57
C MET A 133 41.86 28.52 -38.72
N SER A 134 42.55 27.99 -37.69
CA SER A 134 43.97 27.67 -37.77
C SER A 134 44.28 26.63 -38.85
N ALA A 135 43.40 25.64 -39.04
CA ALA A 135 43.50 24.62 -40.09
C ALA A 135 43.48 25.25 -41.49
N PHE A 136 42.61 26.23 -41.75
CA PHE A 136 42.54 26.90 -43.05
C PHE A 136 43.75 27.82 -43.32
N GLN A 137 44.37 28.40 -42.28
CA GLN A 137 45.60 29.15 -42.44
C GLN A 137 46.75 28.26 -42.95
N ASP A 138 46.84 27.02 -42.46
CA ASP A 138 47.85 26.05 -42.92
C ASP A 138 47.61 25.62 -44.38
N LEU A 139 46.35 25.36 -44.75
CA LEU A 139 45.99 25.04 -46.13
C LEU A 139 46.29 26.21 -47.08
N LEU A 140 45.93 27.44 -46.70
CA LEU A 140 46.23 28.63 -47.49
C LEU A 140 47.74 28.82 -47.68
N GLN A 141 48.50 28.71 -46.59
CA GLN A 141 49.96 28.80 -46.63
C GLN A 141 50.57 27.72 -47.52
N SER A 142 50.10 26.47 -47.40
CA SER A 142 50.56 25.34 -48.22
C SER A 142 50.27 25.56 -49.71
N VAL A 143 49.09 26.09 -50.06
CA VAL A 143 48.77 26.45 -51.45
C VAL A 143 49.71 27.55 -51.96
N ILE A 144 49.95 28.61 -51.18
CA ILE A 144 50.84 29.71 -51.60
C ILE A 144 52.27 29.19 -51.84
N ILE A 145 52.80 28.37 -50.92
CA ILE A 145 54.17 27.87 -50.99
C ILE A 145 54.33 26.87 -52.14
N HIS A 146 53.43 25.89 -52.30
CA HIS A 146 53.62 24.81 -53.28
C HIS A 146 53.13 25.16 -54.67
N VAL A 147 52.04 25.92 -54.78
CA VAL A 147 51.39 26.22 -56.07
C VAL A 147 51.85 27.55 -56.65
N LEU A 148 52.10 28.57 -55.82
CA LEU A 148 52.32 29.95 -56.31
C LEU A 148 53.79 30.38 -56.33
N SER A 149 54.67 29.79 -55.50
CA SER A 149 56.08 30.20 -55.36
C SER A 149 56.91 30.18 -56.65
N ASN A 150 56.51 29.36 -57.63
CA ASN A 150 57.19 29.21 -58.91
C ASN A 150 56.76 30.24 -59.98
N LEU A 151 55.84 31.17 -59.66
CA LEU A 151 55.42 32.24 -60.57
C LEU A 151 56.47 33.36 -60.61
N LYS A 152 56.96 33.67 -61.81
CA LYS A 152 58.00 34.69 -62.02
C LYS A 152 57.44 36.09 -62.26
N ASP A 153 56.21 36.18 -62.75
CA ASP A 153 55.52 37.45 -62.95
C ASP A 153 54.83 37.90 -61.66
N MET A 154 55.19 39.09 -61.19
CA MET A 154 54.68 39.66 -59.95
C MET A 154 53.21 40.01 -60.04
N ASP A 155 52.72 40.47 -61.20
CA ASP A 155 51.31 40.79 -61.39
C ASP A 155 50.46 39.52 -61.39
N GLN A 156 50.93 38.46 -62.05
CA GLN A 156 50.32 37.14 -61.98
C GLN A 156 50.33 36.57 -60.56
N TYR A 157 51.44 36.65 -59.83
CA TYR A 157 51.55 36.17 -58.45
C TYR A 157 50.57 36.90 -57.53
N GLN A 158 50.48 38.23 -57.65
CA GLN A 158 49.56 39.05 -56.87
C GLN A 158 48.08 38.68 -57.14
N ASN A 159 47.70 38.56 -58.41
CA ASN A 159 46.31 38.24 -58.78
C ASN A 159 45.92 36.81 -58.33
N ASN A 160 46.82 35.83 -58.41
CA ASN A 160 46.58 34.48 -57.90
C ASN A 160 46.40 34.47 -56.39
N ILE A 161 47.27 35.15 -55.63
CA ILE A 161 47.13 35.22 -54.18
C ILE A 161 45.81 35.86 -53.79
N LEU A 162 45.42 36.97 -54.42
CA LEU A 162 44.14 37.64 -54.12
C LEU A 162 42.94 36.73 -54.42
N ALA A 163 42.96 35.96 -55.51
CA ALA A 163 41.88 35.03 -55.81
C ALA A 163 41.82 33.87 -54.79
N VAL A 164 42.96 33.28 -54.44
CA VAL A 164 43.06 32.19 -53.44
C VAL A 164 42.60 32.68 -52.06
N THR A 165 43.06 33.85 -51.59
CA THR A 165 42.67 34.35 -50.27
C THR A 165 41.18 34.64 -50.18
N LYS A 166 40.55 35.13 -51.26
CA LYS A 166 39.09 35.33 -51.31
C LYS A 166 38.31 34.02 -51.21
N ILE A 167 38.66 32.98 -51.96
CA ILE A 167 37.93 31.70 -51.89
C ILE A 167 38.12 31.00 -50.54
N PHE A 168 39.32 31.07 -49.95
CA PHE A 168 39.58 30.60 -48.59
C PHE A 168 38.79 31.38 -47.54
N ASN A 169 38.69 32.70 -47.70
CA ASN A 169 37.91 33.52 -46.79
C ASN A 169 36.41 33.22 -46.91
N LEU A 170 35.89 32.97 -48.11
CA LEU A 170 34.50 32.57 -48.30
C LEU A 170 34.18 31.23 -47.63
N GLU A 171 35.05 30.21 -47.78
CA GLU A 171 34.90 28.92 -47.10
C GLU A 171 34.80 29.09 -45.57
N GLN A 172 35.68 29.93 -44.99
CA GLN A 172 35.66 30.22 -43.57
C GLN A 172 34.34 30.90 -43.14
N GLN A 173 33.83 31.84 -43.92
CA GLN A 173 32.58 32.56 -43.62
C GLN A 173 31.37 31.61 -43.61
N ILE A 174 31.23 30.77 -44.64
CA ILE A 174 30.11 29.81 -44.75
C ILE A 174 30.10 28.85 -43.55
N VAL A 175 31.29 28.36 -43.17
CA VAL A 175 31.40 27.43 -42.05
C VAL A 175 31.10 28.13 -40.73
N LEU A 176 31.62 29.33 -40.50
CA LEU A 176 31.37 30.06 -39.25
C LEU A 176 29.88 30.38 -39.06
N GLU A 177 29.20 30.80 -40.13
CA GLU A 177 27.75 31.04 -40.10
C GLU A 177 26.98 29.77 -39.71
N ALA A 178 27.35 28.61 -40.29
CA ALA A 178 26.75 27.33 -39.93
C ALA A 178 27.04 26.92 -38.47
N TYR A 179 28.23 27.25 -37.94
CA TYR A 179 28.58 27.04 -36.54
C TYR A 179 27.73 27.88 -35.59
N GLU A 180 27.48 29.15 -35.91
CA GLU A 180 26.64 30.03 -35.11
C GLU A 180 25.19 29.56 -35.09
N LEU A 181 24.64 29.19 -36.25
CA LEU A 181 23.26 28.70 -36.36
C LEU A 181 23.02 27.41 -35.55
N GLU A 182 23.94 26.45 -35.60
CA GLU A 182 23.80 25.19 -34.86
C GLU A 182 23.92 25.40 -33.34
N ASN A 183 24.87 26.23 -32.89
CA ASN A 183 25.02 26.55 -31.48
C ASN A 183 23.81 27.32 -30.91
N GLU A 184 23.25 28.23 -31.70
CA GLU A 184 22.03 28.95 -31.31
C GLU A 184 20.84 28.00 -31.14
N LYS A 185 20.69 27.05 -32.08
CA LYS A 185 19.66 26.02 -32.00
C LYS A 185 19.80 25.17 -30.73
N ILE A 186 21.01 24.67 -30.44
CA ILE A 186 21.29 23.89 -29.22
C ILE A 186 20.98 24.72 -27.96
N ARG A 187 21.34 26.00 -27.96
CA ARG A 187 21.05 26.90 -26.84
C ARG A 187 19.55 27.04 -26.62
N GLN A 188 18.76 27.21 -27.69
CA GLN A 188 17.31 27.34 -27.58
C GLN A 188 16.66 26.03 -27.08
N GLU A 189 17.08 24.87 -27.61
CA GLU A 189 16.60 23.56 -27.14
C GLU A 189 16.86 23.37 -25.64
N ASN A 190 18.04 23.78 -25.16
CA ASN A 190 18.38 23.73 -23.74
C ASN A 190 17.52 24.67 -22.88
N LEU A 191 17.19 25.87 -23.37
CA LEU A 191 16.31 26.81 -22.67
C LEU A 191 14.88 26.26 -22.57
N ASP A 192 14.33 25.72 -23.66
CA ASP A 192 12.99 25.15 -23.68
C ASP A 192 12.87 23.91 -22.76
N ALA A 193 13.91 23.07 -22.75
CA ALA A 193 14.00 21.93 -21.83
C ALA A 193 14.03 22.39 -20.37
N LYS A 194 14.79 23.43 -20.06
CA LYS A 194 14.90 24.01 -18.71
C LYS A 194 13.56 24.57 -18.21
N GLU A 195 12.84 25.33 -19.05
CA GLU A 195 11.51 25.84 -18.72
C GLU A 195 10.48 24.72 -18.53
N THR A 196 10.59 23.64 -19.28
CA THR A 196 9.72 22.46 -19.12
C THR A 196 9.97 21.76 -17.80
N ILE A 197 11.23 21.51 -17.45
CA ILE A 197 11.61 20.94 -16.15
C ILE A 197 11.14 21.83 -15.01
N LYS A 198 11.33 23.16 -15.11
CA LYS A 198 10.91 24.12 -14.09
C LYS A 198 9.40 24.04 -13.80
N ARG A 199 8.58 24.01 -14.85
CA ARG A 199 7.12 23.86 -14.72
C ARG A 199 6.73 22.51 -14.11
N GLN A 200 7.36 21.41 -14.54
CA GLN A 200 7.09 20.08 -13.99
C GLN A 200 7.45 19.99 -12.51
N VAL A 201 8.60 20.52 -12.10
CA VAL A 201 9.03 20.48 -10.69
C VAL A 201 8.10 21.33 -9.81
N ASN A 202 7.70 22.52 -10.26
CA ASN A 202 6.74 23.34 -9.51
C ASN A 202 5.38 22.65 -9.35
N HIS A 203 4.86 22.06 -10.43
CA HIS A 203 3.61 21.33 -10.37
C HIS A 203 3.68 20.14 -9.40
N ASN A 204 4.76 19.36 -9.46
CA ASN A 204 4.97 18.24 -8.54
C ASN A 204 5.12 18.70 -7.09
N ALA A 205 5.73 19.86 -6.84
CA ALA A 205 5.82 20.44 -5.51
C ALA A 205 4.42 20.83 -4.98
N GLU A 206 3.61 21.54 -5.76
CA GLU A 206 2.23 21.87 -5.38
C GLU A 206 1.40 20.61 -5.06
N GLU A 207 1.51 19.56 -5.87
CA GLU A 207 0.84 18.27 -5.61
C GLU A 207 1.35 17.60 -4.32
N LEU A 208 2.67 17.59 -4.08
CA LEU A 208 3.26 17.04 -2.86
C LEU A 208 2.79 17.78 -1.61
N ALA A 209 2.70 19.12 -1.66
CA ALA A 209 2.20 19.92 -0.56
C ALA A 209 0.72 19.58 -0.24
N ALA A 210 -0.12 19.50 -1.28
CA ALA A 210 -1.54 19.15 -1.11
C ALA A 210 -1.73 17.73 -0.52
N ILE A 211 -0.99 16.75 -1.04
CA ILE A 211 -1.02 15.37 -0.53
C ILE A 211 -0.53 15.32 0.93
N SER A 212 0.47 16.12 1.28
CA SER A 212 0.98 16.20 2.64
C SER A 212 -0.06 16.75 3.63
N GLU A 213 -0.74 17.85 3.28
CA GLU A 213 -1.82 18.42 4.12
C GLU A 213 -3.00 17.44 4.29
N GLU A 214 -3.42 16.79 3.21
CA GLU A 214 -4.50 15.79 3.25
C GLU A 214 -4.12 14.61 4.15
N THR A 215 -2.89 14.11 4.01
CA THR A 215 -2.43 12.96 4.80
C THR A 215 -2.22 13.32 6.26
N SER A 216 -1.73 14.52 6.58
CA SER A 216 -1.63 14.99 7.96
C SER A 216 -3.01 15.06 8.62
N SER A 217 -4.01 15.60 7.90
CA SER A 217 -5.40 15.64 8.38
C SER A 217 -6.00 14.25 8.60
N ALA A 218 -5.77 13.32 7.68
CA ALA A 218 -6.21 11.93 7.80
C ALA A 218 -5.55 11.23 9.00
N THR A 219 -4.24 11.45 9.20
CA THR A 219 -3.46 10.88 10.30
C THR A 219 -3.98 11.39 11.65
N GLN A 220 -4.30 12.67 11.77
CA GLN A 220 -4.89 13.25 12.99
C GLN A 220 -6.28 12.64 13.30
N LEU A 221 -7.11 12.42 12.27
CA LEU A 221 -8.39 11.75 12.44
C LEU A 221 -8.21 10.31 12.93
N MET A 222 -7.22 9.58 12.40
CA MET A 222 -6.91 8.23 12.83
C MET A 222 -6.39 8.18 14.28
N ALA A 223 -5.53 9.12 14.68
CA ALA A 223 -5.05 9.24 16.06
C ALA A 223 -6.22 9.44 17.05
N ASN A 224 -7.19 10.30 16.70
CA ASN A 224 -8.40 10.47 17.51
C ASN A 224 -9.22 9.17 17.62
N LYS A 225 -9.31 8.40 16.52
CA LYS A 225 -10.01 7.10 16.52
C LYS A 225 -9.30 6.05 17.36
N VAL A 226 -7.97 6.04 17.40
CA VAL A 226 -7.19 5.18 18.30
C VAL A 226 -7.52 5.49 19.76
N SER A 227 -7.57 6.76 20.13
CA SER A 227 -7.96 7.18 21.48
C SER A 227 -9.37 6.73 21.84
N GLU A 228 -10.32 6.83 20.91
CA GLU A 228 -11.69 6.36 21.09
C GLU A 228 -11.75 4.83 21.31
N ILE A 229 -11.01 4.06 20.50
CA ILE A 229 -10.93 2.60 20.65
C ILE A 229 -10.30 2.23 22.00
N HIS A 230 -9.27 2.95 22.44
CA HIS A 230 -8.69 2.73 23.76
C HIS A 230 -9.73 2.96 24.89
N GLY A 231 -10.57 3.99 24.78
CA GLY A 231 -11.67 4.20 25.71
C GLY A 231 -12.69 3.05 25.70
N PHE A 232 -12.99 2.48 24.53
CA PHE A 232 -13.86 1.31 24.41
C PHE A 232 -13.25 0.05 25.01
N THR A 233 -11.94 -0.20 24.84
CA THR A 233 -11.28 -1.38 25.41
C THR A 233 -11.21 -1.31 26.93
N GLU A 234 -10.97 -0.13 27.49
CA GLU A 234 -10.97 0.09 28.94
C GLU A 234 -12.35 -0.19 29.54
N LYS A 235 -13.40 0.42 28.96
CA LYS A 235 -14.79 0.18 29.38
C LYS A 235 -15.20 -1.29 29.18
N GLY A 236 -14.76 -1.91 28.08
CA GLY A 236 -14.99 -3.33 27.82
C GLY A 236 -14.34 -4.22 28.89
N SER A 237 -13.14 -3.87 29.36
CA SER A 237 -12.45 -4.58 30.44
C SER A 237 -13.18 -4.42 31.77
N GLU A 238 -13.68 -3.22 32.08
CA GLU A 238 -14.49 -2.99 33.28
C GLU A 238 -15.77 -3.85 33.27
N ILE A 239 -16.49 -3.88 32.15
CA ILE A 239 -17.68 -4.71 31.98
C ILE A 239 -17.35 -6.19 32.15
N ALA A 240 -16.24 -6.66 31.58
CA ALA A 240 -15.80 -8.04 31.72
C ALA A 240 -15.50 -8.41 33.19
N ILE A 241 -14.83 -7.53 33.94
CA ILE A 241 -14.54 -7.72 35.37
C ILE A 241 -15.85 -7.78 36.18
N GLN A 242 -16.80 -6.88 35.91
CA GLN A 242 -18.09 -6.88 36.60
C GLN A 242 -18.90 -8.16 36.31
N ALA A 243 -18.94 -8.59 35.05
CA ALA A 243 -19.63 -9.81 34.63
C ALA A 243 -18.97 -11.08 35.20
N GLU A 244 -17.65 -11.14 35.24
CA GLU A 244 -16.88 -12.19 35.92
C GLU A 244 -17.24 -12.26 37.41
N GLY A 245 -17.23 -11.12 38.10
CA GLY A 245 -17.60 -11.01 39.51
C GLY A 245 -19.03 -11.48 39.79
N LYS A 246 -20.00 -11.03 38.98
CA LYS A 246 -21.41 -11.44 39.10
C LYS A 246 -21.62 -12.92 38.82
N SER A 247 -20.86 -13.49 37.89
CA SER A 247 -20.92 -14.92 37.58
C SER A 247 -20.38 -15.76 38.73
N ASN A 248 -19.26 -15.36 39.32
CA ASN A 248 -18.70 -16.01 40.51
C ASN A 248 -19.64 -15.93 41.72
N GLU A 249 -20.32 -14.78 41.91
CA GLU A 249 -21.38 -14.63 42.92
C GLU A 249 -22.54 -15.61 42.66
N GLY A 250 -22.97 -15.76 41.40
CA GLY A 250 -23.99 -16.72 40.98
C GLY A 250 -23.60 -18.18 41.29
N VAL A 251 -22.35 -18.57 41.01
CA VAL A 251 -21.84 -19.90 41.37
C VAL A 251 -21.90 -20.12 42.88
N ALA A 252 -21.48 -19.15 43.69
CA ALA A 252 -21.52 -19.26 45.16
C ALA A 252 -22.95 -19.40 45.70
N LEU A 253 -23.91 -18.66 45.13
CA LEU A 253 -25.32 -18.77 45.47
C LEU A 253 -25.88 -20.16 45.16
N LEU A 254 -25.53 -20.74 44.00
CA LEU A 254 -25.98 -22.07 43.60
C LEU A 254 -25.36 -23.18 44.46
N GLN A 255 -24.09 -23.06 44.86
CA GLN A 255 -23.49 -23.96 45.85
C GLN A 255 -24.22 -23.89 47.20
N GLY A 256 -24.64 -22.68 47.60
CA GLY A 256 -25.47 -22.48 48.79
C GLY A 256 -26.84 -23.14 48.66
N LEU A 257 -27.48 -23.05 47.48
CA LEU A 257 -28.74 -23.70 47.17
C LEU A 257 -28.63 -25.22 47.18
N GLU A 258 -27.58 -25.79 46.56
CA GLU A 258 -27.30 -27.23 46.55
C GLU A 258 -27.22 -27.77 47.99
N LYS A 259 -26.46 -27.10 48.87
CA LYS A 259 -26.37 -27.50 50.29
C LYS A 259 -27.72 -27.48 51.00
N ARG A 260 -28.58 -26.49 50.71
CA ARG A 260 -29.93 -26.41 51.28
C ARG A 260 -30.82 -27.55 50.77
N LEU A 261 -30.79 -27.83 49.46
CA LEU A 261 -31.56 -28.92 48.86
C LEU A 261 -31.12 -30.29 49.39
N MET A 262 -29.82 -30.54 49.55
CA MET A 262 -29.32 -31.77 50.19
C MET A 262 -29.83 -31.92 51.63
N ARG A 263 -29.86 -30.82 52.40
CA ARG A 263 -30.41 -30.86 53.77
C ARG A 263 -31.92 -31.13 53.77
N THR A 264 -32.67 -30.55 52.85
CA THR A 264 -34.10 -30.83 52.69
C THR A 264 -34.33 -32.28 52.27
N GLN A 265 -33.52 -32.83 51.37
CA GLN A 265 -33.60 -34.23 50.96
C GLN A 265 -33.41 -35.18 52.16
N GLU A 266 -32.47 -34.86 53.04
CA GLU A 266 -32.26 -35.65 54.26
C GLU A 266 -33.44 -35.54 55.22
N GLN A 267 -34.05 -34.35 55.36
CA GLN A 267 -35.29 -34.20 56.13
C GLN A 267 -36.45 -35.02 55.54
N MET A 268 -36.59 -35.08 54.21
CA MET A 268 -37.62 -35.90 53.57
C MET A 268 -37.43 -37.40 53.86
N LYS A 269 -36.19 -37.89 53.93
CA LYS A 269 -35.91 -39.28 54.33
C LYS A 269 -36.32 -39.56 55.77
N ILE A 270 -36.08 -38.62 56.69
CA ILE A 270 -36.52 -38.75 58.09
C ILE A 270 -38.04 -38.83 58.14
N ILE A 271 -38.75 -37.93 57.46
CA ILE A 271 -40.22 -37.94 57.41
C ILE A 271 -40.74 -39.25 56.80
N ALA A 272 -40.11 -39.76 55.73
CA ALA A 272 -40.47 -41.04 55.13
C ALA A 272 -40.38 -42.20 56.14
N LYS A 273 -39.31 -42.21 56.96
CA LYS A 273 -39.12 -43.20 58.02
C LYS A 273 -40.17 -43.08 59.12
N ASP A 274 -40.53 -41.86 59.52
CA ASP A 274 -41.58 -41.62 60.51
C ASP A 274 -42.95 -42.06 60.00
N MET A 275 -43.25 -41.85 58.71
CA MET A 275 -44.46 -42.36 58.06
C MET A 275 -44.49 -43.90 57.98
N GLU A 276 -43.34 -44.54 57.71
CA GLU A 276 -43.23 -46.01 57.75
C GLU A 276 -43.52 -46.55 59.16
N GLN A 277 -42.97 -45.90 60.19
CA GLN A 277 -43.23 -46.27 61.58
C GLN A 277 -44.70 -46.07 61.95
N LEU A 278 -45.31 -44.95 61.56
CA LEU A 278 -46.73 -44.67 61.79
C LEU A 278 -47.62 -45.70 61.08
N SER A 279 -47.27 -46.10 59.86
CA SER A 279 -47.95 -47.18 59.13
C SER A 279 -47.91 -48.51 59.89
N LYS A 280 -46.74 -48.88 60.45
CA LYS A 280 -46.60 -50.09 61.28
C LYS A 280 -47.45 -50.01 62.54
N THR A 281 -47.38 -48.91 63.28
CA THR A 281 -48.19 -48.72 64.50
C THR A 281 -49.69 -48.71 64.20
N SER A 282 -50.13 -48.11 63.09
CA SER A 282 -51.53 -48.14 62.67
C SER A 282 -52.03 -49.58 62.43
N LYS A 283 -51.23 -50.41 61.75
CA LYS A 283 -51.52 -51.85 61.54
C LYS A 283 -51.57 -52.65 62.85
N GLU A 284 -50.69 -52.34 63.80
CA GLU A 284 -50.73 -52.96 65.12
C GLU A 284 -52.01 -52.61 65.88
N ILE A 285 -52.44 -51.34 65.84
CA ILE A 285 -53.69 -50.90 66.44
C ILE A 285 -54.88 -51.60 65.76
N GLU A 286 -54.90 -51.68 64.43
CA GLU A 286 -55.95 -52.39 63.68
C GLU A 286 -56.07 -53.87 64.13
N ARG A 287 -54.93 -54.53 64.38
CA ARG A 287 -54.89 -55.90 64.92
C ARG A 287 -55.47 -55.97 66.33
N ILE A 288 -55.11 -55.03 67.21
CA ILE A 288 -55.65 -54.96 68.58
C ILE A 288 -57.16 -54.72 68.57
N VAL A 289 -57.61 -53.79 67.75
CA VAL A 289 -59.03 -53.45 67.54
C VAL A 289 -59.83 -54.66 67.06
N THR A 290 -59.27 -55.48 66.17
CA THR A 290 -59.87 -56.75 65.72
C THR A 290 -60.03 -57.75 66.87
N ILE A 291 -59.00 -57.86 67.74
CA ILE A 291 -59.04 -58.72 68.92
C ILE A 291 -60.09 -58.23 69.91
N ILE A 292 -60.14 -56.93 70.21
CA ILE A 292 -61.14 -56.36 71.14
C ILE A 292 -62.55 -56.55 70.59
N THR A 293 -62.77 -56.36 69.28
CA THR A 293 -64.06 -56.64 68.65
C THR A 293 -64.47 -58.11 68.86
N SER A 294 -63.53 -59.04 68.68
CA SER A 294 -63.75 -60.47 68.89
C SER A 294 -64.06 -60.79 70.37
N ILE A 295 -63.36 -60.15 71.31
CA ILE A 295 -63.61 -60.31 72.76
C ILE A 295 -64.99 -59.75 73.12
N ALA A 296 -65.38 -58.57 72.58
CA ALA A 296 -66.69 -58.00 72.81
C ALA A 296 -67.80 -58.91 72.26
N GLU A 297 -67.62 -59.53 71.09
CA GLU A 297 -68.57 -60.51 70.54
C GLU A 297 -68.65 -61.79 71.38
N GLN A 298 -67.52 -62.32 71.84
CA GLN A 298 -67.49 -63.48 72.74
C GLN A 298 -68.13 -63.16 74.10
N THR A 299 -67.88 -61.98 74.65
CA THR A 299 -68.46 -61.52 75.93
C THR A 299 -69.96 -61.32 75.79
N ASN A 300 -70.40 -60.77 74.66
CA ASN A 300 -71.82 -60.66 74.32
C ASN A 300 -72.50 -62.03 74.24
N LEU A 301 -71.85 -63.03 73.62
CA LEU A 301 -72.33 -64.41 73.56
C LEU A 301 -72.35 -65.08 74.95
N LEU A 302 -71.34 -64.87 75.78
CA LEU A 302 -71.30 -65.37 77.16
C LEU A 302 -72.39 -64.75 78.01
N ALA A 303 -72.61 -63.44 77.89
CA ALA A 303 -73.68 -62.71 78.57
C ALA A 303 -75.06 -63.20 78.12
N LEU A 304 -75.23 -63.50 76.82
CA LEU A 304 -76.45 -64.11 76.30
C LEU A 304 -76.70 -65.49 76.90
N ASN A 305 -75.67 -66.35 76.95
CA ASN A 305 -75.77 -67.67 77.58
C ASN A 305 -76.08 -67.57 79.08
N ALA A 306 -75.47 -66.62 79.79
CA ALA A 306 -75.73 -66.37 81.20
C ALA A 306 -77.17 -65.84 81.43
N ALA A 307 -77.68 -64.98 80.55
CA ALA A 307 -79.06 -64.52 80.60
C ALA A 307 -80.06 -65.66 80.38
N ILE A 308 -79.76 -66.60 79.47
CA ILE A 308 -80.56 -67.81 79.26
C ILE A 308 -80.57 -68.70 80.52
N GLU A 309 -79.41 -68.97 81.12
CA GLU A 309 -79.31 -69.83 82.31
C GLU A 309 -79.93 -69.16 83.56
N ALA A 310 -79.82 -67.83 83.67
CA ALA A 310 -80.51 -67.05 84.69
C ALA A 310 -82.04 -67.12 84.57
N ALA A 311 -82.57 -67.10 83.34
CA ALA A 311 -84.00 -67.34 83.08
C ALA A 311 -84.41 -68.77 83.44
N ARG A 312 -83.52 -69.74 83.23
CA ARG A 312 -83.73 -71.17 83.52
C ARG A 312 -83.76 -71.48 85.02
N ALA A 313 -83.01 -70.75 85.84
CA ALA A 313 -82.97 -70.88 87.30
C ALA A 313 -84.20 -70.25 88.02
N GLY A 314 -85.13 -69.62 87.29
CA GLY A 314 -86.38 -69.10 87.83
C GLY A 314 -86.18 -67.98 88.86
N GLU A 315 -86.89 -68.04 90.00
CA GLU A 315 -86.80 -67.04 91.09
C GLU A 315 -85.36 -66.86 91.62
N ASN A 316 -84.56 -67.93 91.66
CA ASN A 316 -83.17 -67.91 92.15
C ASN A 316 -82.19 -67.23 91.16
N GLY A 317 -82.59 -67.03 89.90
CA GLY A 317 -81.75 -66.47 88.84
C GLY A 317 -81.94 -64.97 88.59
N LYS A 318 -82.92 -64.31 89.24
CA LYS A 318 -83.27 -62.90 88.97
C LYS A 318 -82.10 -61.93 89.11
N GLY A 319 -81.27 -62.08 90.15
CA GLY A 319 -80.06 -61.25 90.34
C GLY A 319 -79.01 -61.49 89.25
N PHE A 320 -78.84 -62.74 88.82
CA PHE A 320 -77.92 -63.12 87.74
C PHE A 320 -78.37 -62.58 86.38
N ALA A 321 -79.68 -62.53 86.12
CA ALA A 321 -80.24 -62.00 84.87
C ALA A 321 -79.93 -60.51 84.68
N VAL A 322 -79.97 -59.72 85.76
CA VAL A 322 -79.61 -58.28 85.72
C VAL A 322 -78.13 -58.11 85.37
N VAL A 323 -77.25 -58.89 86.02
CA VAL A 323 -75.81 -58.85 85.73
C VAL A 323 -75.52 -59.26 84.27
N ALA A 324 -76.17 -60.32 83.79
CA ALA A 324 -76.01 -60.76 82.40
C ALA A 324 -76.49 -59.70 81.39
N GLY A 325 -77.60 -59.01 81.66
CA GLY A 325 -78.07 -57.89 80.85
C GLY A 325 -77.09 -56.71 80.82
N GLU A 326 -76.49 -56.38 81.96
CA GLU A 326 -75.50 -55.30 82.05
C GLU A 326 -74.19 -55.65 81.33
N VAL A 327 -73.70 -56.90 81.45
CA VAL A 327 -72.51 -57.38 80.71
C VAL A 327 -72.77 -57.39 79.20
N ARG A 328 -73.98 -57.76 78.77
CA ARG A 328 -74.38 -57.71 77.37
C ARG A 328 -74.34 -56.28 76.84
N LYS A 329 -74.97 -55.34 77.55
CA LYS A 329 -74.98 -53.91 77.20
C LYS A 329 -73.57 -53.32 77.16
N LEU A 330 -72.70 -53.69 78.11
CA LEU A 330 -71.30 -53.30 78.12
C LEU A 330 -70.54 -53.83 76.88
N SER A 331 -70.84 -55.05 76.46
CA SER A 331 -70.23 -55.67 75.27
C SER A 331 -70.68 -54.99 73.98
N GLU A 332 -71.98 -54.66 73.85
CA GLU A 332 -72.52 -53.89 72.73
C GLU A 332 -71.90 -52.47 72.67
N ASN A 333 -71.85 -51.75 73.80
CA ASN A 333 -71.18 -50.44 73.90
C ASN A 333 -69.68 -50.52 73.55
N THR A 334 -69.00 -51.61 73.94
CA THR A 334 -67.59 -51.83 73.60
C THR A 334 -67.43 -52.01 72.09
N LYS A 335 -68.31 -52.79 71.45
CA LYS A 335 -68.30 -52.98 69.99
C LYS A 335 -68.50 -51.67 69.24
N ASP A 336 -69.42 -50.84 69.68
CA ASP A 336 -69.68 -49.53 69.06
C ASP A 336 -68.47 -48.59 69.20
N SER A 337 -67.90 -48.51 70.41
CA SER A 337 -66.69 -47.70 70.67
C SER A 337 -65.50 -48.18 69.82
N VAL A 338 -65.31 -49.49 69.70
CA VAL A 338 -64.25 -50.08 68.89
C VAL A 338 -64.48 -49.81 67.40
N SER A 339 -65.74 -49.77 66.93
CA SER A 339 -66.07 -49.39 65.55
C SER A 339 -65.66 -47.94 65.23
N GLU A 340 -65.81 -47.01 66.18
CA GLU A 340 -65.28 -45.65 66.00
C GLU A 340 -63.75 -45.63 65.91
N VAL A 341 -63.07 -46.42 66.74
CA VAL A 341 -61.60 -46.56 66.67
C VAL A 341 -61.17 -47.13 65.32
N VAL A 342 -61.87 -48.13 64.76
CA VAL A 342 -61.59 -48.65 63.40
C VAL A 342 -61.60 -47.51 62.37
N LYS A 343 -62.61 -46.64 62.41
CA LYS A 343 -62.72 -45.51 61.45
C LYS A 343 -61.55 -44.55 61.59
N LEU A 344 -61.15 -44.22 62.82
CA LEU A 344 -60.01 -43.34 63.09
C LEU A 344 -58.70 -43.95 62.58
N VAL A 345 -58.45 -45.24 62.86
CA VAL A 345 -57.24 -45.96 62.43
C VAL A 345 -57.17 -46.06 60.91
N SER A 346 -58.30 -46.37 60.26
CA SER A 346 -58.39 -46.38 58.79
C SER A 346 -58.12 -45.00 58.19
N GLY A 347 -58.63 -43.93 58.82
CA GLY A 347 -58.32 -42.55 58.44
C GLY A 347 -56.83 -42.24 58.55
N ILE A 348 -56.17 -42.63 59.64
CA ILE A 348 -54.71 -42.45 59.83
C ILE A 348 -53.93 -43.20 58.76
N ALA A 349 -54.31 -44.45 58.45
CA ALA A 349 -53.66 -45.26 57.42
C ALA A 349 -53.78 -44.59 56.04
N HIS A 350 -54.96 -44.08 55.69
CA HIS A 350 -55.18 -43.34 54.44
C HIS A 350 -54.33 -42.06 54.35
N PHE A 351 -54.30 -41.24 55.41
CA PHE A 351 -53.45 -40.04 55.43
C PHE A 351 -51.96 -40.34 55.35
N THR A 352 -51.52 -41.47 55.91
CA THR A 352 -50.12 -41.92 55.83
C THR A 352 -49.74 -42.29 54.40
N ASP A 353 -50.63 -42.94 53.65
CA ASP A 353 -50.42 -43.27 52.25
C ASP A 353 -50.34 -42.02 51.35
N ILE A 354 -51.23 -41.05 51.58
CA ILE A 354 -51.16 -39.73 50.92
C ILE A 354 -49.82 -39.04 51.24
N MET A 355 -49.36 -39.07 52.51
CA MET A 355 -48.08 -38.47 52.87
C MET A 355 -46.88 -39.16 52.22
N ASN A 356 -46.87 -40.49 52.12
CA ASN A 356 -45.80 -41.18 51.41
C ASN A 356 -45.73 -40.76 49.93
N THR A 357 -46.88 -40.60 49.28
CA THR A 357 -46.95 -40.11 47.89
C THR A 357 -46.39 -38.68 47.79
N SER A 358 -46.84 -37.77 48.67
CA SER A 358 -46.34 -36.38 48.72
C SER A 358 -44.84 -36.30 48.99
N ILE A 359 -44.32 -37.15 49.89
CA ILE A 359 -42.88 -37.21 50.20
C ILE A 359 -42.08 -37.66 48.98
N SER A 360 -42.57 -38.67 48.26
CA SER A 360 -41.92 -39.15 47.02
C SER A 360 -41.88 -38.06 45.95
N LEU A 361 -42.99 -37.36 45.74
CA LEU A 361 -43.08 -36.23 44.80
C LEU A 361 -42.07 -35.12 45.17
N VAL A 362 -42.07 -34.65 46.42
CA VAL A 362 -41.14 -33.59 46.87
C VAL A 362 -39.69 -34.04 46.77
N SER A 363 -39.38 -35.30 47.07
CA SER A 363 -38.03 -35.86 46.89
C SER A 363 -37.58 -35.87 45.42
N GLY A 364 -38.51 -36.16 44.50
CA GLY A 364 -38.30 -36.04 43.07
C GLY A 364 -37.99 -34.60 42.64
N GLU A 365 -38.81 -33.63 43.07
CA GLU A 365 -38.62 -32.20 42.79
C GLU A 365 -37.27 -31.68 43.35
N ILE A 366 -36.85 -32.11 44.54
CA ILE A 366 -35.55 -31.74 45.11
C ILE A 366 -34.39 -32.30 44.26
N THR A 367 -34.53 -33.53 43.75
CA THR A 367 -33.52 -34.16 42.91
C THR A 367 -33.36 -33.42 41.59
N GLU A 368 -34.48 -33.08 40.94
CA GLU A 368 -34.48 -32.31 39.70
C GLU A 368 -33.95 -30.88 39.93
N GLY A 369 -34.39 -30.21 41.00
CA GLY A 369 -33.89 -28.88 41.37
C GLY A 369 -32.39 -28.85 41.67
N THR A 370 -31.84 -29.93 42.24
CA THR A 370 -30.40 -30.07 42.47
C THR A 370 -29.65 -30.21 41.14
N LYS A 371 -30.19 -30.99 40.20
CA LYS A 371 -29.62 -31.15 38.86
C LYS A 371 -29.63 -29.82 38.09
N GLN A 372 -30.77 -29.13 38.05
CA GLN A 372 -30.90 -27.83 37.41
C GLN A 372 -29.98 -26.77 38.03
N GLY A 373 -29.82 -26.80 39.37
CA GLY A 373 -28.89 -25.92 40.06
C GLY A 373 -27.43 -26.15 39.64
N LYS A 374 -27.02 -27.41 39.44
CA LYS A 374 -25.68 -27.73 38.92
C LYS A 374 -25.46 -27.28 37.49
N GLU A 375 -26.42 -27.54 36.61
CA GLU A 375 -26.35 -27.10 35.21
C GLU A 375 -26.26 -25.57 35.12
N THR A 376 -27.06 -24.86 35.91
CA THR A 376 -26.99 -23.39 36.02
C THR A 376 -25.62 -22.92 36.53
N GLY A 377 -25.00 -23.67 37.45
CA GLY A 377 -23.67 -23.37 37.96
C GLY A 377 -22.57 -23.50 36.91
N LEU A 378 -22.69 -24.47 36.01
CA LEU A 378 -21.81 -24.62 34.86
C LEU A 378 -21.94 -23.43 33.91
N PHE A 379 -23.17 -22.99 33.61
CA PHE A 379 -23.39 -21.80 32.78
C PHE A 379 -22.71 -20.54 33.35
N PHE A 380 -22.82 -20.28 34.65
CA PHE A 380 -22.11 -19.15 35.25
C PHE A 380 -20.58 -19.31 35.20
N THR A 381 -20.07 -20.54 35.36
CA THR A 381 -18.63 -20.82 35.23
C THR A 381 -18.15 -20.53 33.80
N ASP A 382 -18.94 -20.91 32.79
CA ASP A 382 -18.63 -20.64 31.39
C ASP A 382 -18.66 -19.13 31.07
N ILE A 383 -19.61 -18.37 31.65
CA ILE A 383 -19.64 -16.91 31.54
C ILE A 383 -18.37 -16.29 32.16
N ALA A 384 -17.99 -16.71 33.37
CA ALA A 384 -16.77 -16.22 34.00
C ALA A 384 -15.53 -16.49 33.14
N LYS A 385 -15.43 -17.69 32.56
CA LYS A 385 -14.34 -18.05 31.64
C LYS A 385 -14.35 -17.22 30.35
N ALA A 386 -15.53 -16.98 29.76
CA ALA A 386 -15.66 -16.13 28.58
C ALA A 386 -15.22 -14.69 28.87
N MET A 387 -15.54 -14.16 30.06
CA MET A 387 -15.12 -12.82 30.47
C MET A 387 -13.60 -12.71 30.68
N LEU A 388 -12.94 -13.78 31.15
CA LEU A 388 -11.48 -13.84 31.18
C LEU A 388 -10.88 -13.69 29.78
N THR A 389 -11.42 -14.40 28.79
CA THR A 389 -10.97 -14.28 27.39
C THR A 389 -11.20 -12.87 26.83
N VAL A 390 -12.35 -12.24 27.13
CA VAL A 390 -12.61 -10.84 26.74
C VAL A 390 -11.60 -9.88 27.35
N LYS A 391 -11.26 -10.06 28.64
CA LYS A 391 -10.25 -9.27 29.34
C LYS A 391 -8.87 -9.40 28.69
N GLU A 392 -8.44 -10.63 28.36
CA GLU A 392 -7.18 -10.88 27.64
C GLU A 392 -7.17 -10.23 26.26
N GLN A 393 -8.27 -10.34 25.52
CA GLN A 393 -8.41 -9.73 24.19
C GLN A 393 -8.36 -8.20 24.25
N ASN A 394 -8.98 -7.58 25.27
CA ASN A 394 -8.91 -6.14 25.47
C ASN A 394 -7.49 -5.68 25.80
N ILE A 395 -6.75 -6.42 26.62
CA ILE A 395 -5.33 -6.12 26.90
C ILE A 395 -4.51 -6.16 25.60
N LYS A 396 -4.70 -7.18 24.76
CA LYS A 396 -4.02 -7.29 23.47
C LYS A 396 -4.38 -6.11 22.55
N THR A 397 -5.66 -5.76 22.47
CA THR A 397 -6.16 -4.65 21.65
C THR A 397 -5.56 -3.32 22.12
N THR A 398 -5.49 -3.08 23.44
CA THR A 398 -4.84 -1.87 23.99
C THR A 398 -3.37 -1.80 23.59
N LYS A 399 -2.64 -2.93 23.61
CA LYS A 399 -1.25 -2.97 23.15
C LYS A 399 -1.14 -2.59 21.66
N GLU A 400 -1.98 -3.18 20.81
CA GLU A 400 -2.02 -2.87 19.38
C GLU A 400 -2.37 -1.39 19.12
N MET A 401 -3.24 -0.78 19.93
CA MET A 401 -3.55 0.65 19.85
C MET A 401 -2.34 1.54 20.20
N THR A 402 -1.55 1.17 21.21
CA THR A 402 -0.32 1.90 21.54
C THR A 402 0.71 1.82 20.41
N GLU A 403 0.89 0.64 19.81
CA GLU A 403 1.76 0.45 18.64
C GLU A 403 1.26 1.28 17.43
N LEU A 404 -0.06 1.30 17.20
CA LEU A 404 -0.66 2.08 16.12
C LEU A 404 -0.51 3.60 16.33
N SER A 405 -0.59 4.07 17.57
CA SER A 405 -0.34 5.49 17.90
C SER A 405 1.09 5.91 17.52
N ALA A 406 2.09 5.08 17.83
CA ALA A 406 3.48 5.36 17.48
C ALA A 406 3.69 5.43 15.96
N ILE A 407 3.02 4.54 15.20
CA ILE A 407 3.06 4.56 13.73
C ILE A 407 2.47 5.88 13.19
N PHE A 408 1.38 6.39 13.77
CA PHE A 408 0.83 7.67 13.33
C PHE A 408 1.74 8.86 13.62
N ASP A 409 2.45 8.84 14.75
CA ASP A 409 3.45 9.88 15.05
C ASP A 409 4.59 9.86 14.02
N GLU A 410 5.09 8.67 13.66
CA GLU A 410 6.13 8.50 12.60
C GLU A 410 5.64 8.96 11.22
N ILE A 411 4.39 8.61 10.86
CA ILE A 411 3.76 9.06 9.61
C ILE A 411 3.70 10.59 9.58
N ASN A 412 3.27 11.22 10.67
CA ASN A 412 3.15 12.67 10.74
C ASN A 412 4.52 13.37 10.61
N GLU A 413 5.57 12.79 11.21
CA GLU A 413 6.95 13.28 11.02
C GLU A 413 7.42 13.14 9.56
N ALA A 414 7.16 11.99 8.94
CA ALA A 414 7.51 11.78 7.54
C ALA A 414 6.81 12.78 6.60
N PHE A 415 5.53 13.07 6.84
CA PHE A 415 4.80 14.05 6.02
C PHE A 415 5.25 15.50 6.24
N ASN A 416 5.66 15.86 7.46
CA ASN A 416 6.33 17.14 7.69
C ASN A 416 7.64 17.25 6.87
N GLN A 417 8.42 16.18 6.76
CA GLN A 417 9.62 16.16 5.90
C GLN A 417 9.27 16.27 4.40
N VAL A 418 8.18 15.65 3.96
CA VAL A 418 7.68 15.78 2.57
C VAL A 418 7.27 17.22 2.27
N ALA A 419 6.58 17.89 3.19
CA ALA A 419 6.20 19.29 3.04
C ALA A 419 7.43 20.20 2.92
N VAL A 420 8.43 20.02 3.79
CA VAL A 420 9.71 20.76 3.71
C VAL A 420 10.43 20.48 2.39
N SER A 421 10.43 19.24 1.92
CA SER A 421 11.06 18.87 0.65
C SER A 421 10.36 19.51 -0.55
N SER A 422 9.04 19.66 -0.49
CA SER A 422 8.25 20.37 -1.49
C SER A 422 8.62 21.86 -1.58
N ASP A 423 8.77 22.52 -0.43
CA ASP A 423 9.21 23.92 -0.37
C ASP A 423 10.63 24.07 -0.95
N GLN A 424 11.54 23.13 -0.64
CA GLN A 424 12.89 23.11 -1.19
C GLN A 424 12.91 22.90 -2.71
N LEU A 425 12.05 22.04 -3.26
CA LEU A 425 11.92 21.87 -4.71
C LEU A 425 11.50 23.17 -5.40
N THR A 426 10.58 23.91 -4.78
CA THR A 426 10.12 25.22 -5.28
C THR A 426 11.22 26.28 -5.18
N GLU A 427 12.08 26.22 -4.16
CA GLU A 427 13.25 27.09 -4.06
C GLU A 427 14.33 26.74 -5.10
N MET A 428 14.55 25.46 -5.36
CA MET A 428 15.49 25.00 -6.39
C MET A 428 15.08 25.46 -7.79
N THR A 429 13.79 25.47 -8.12
CA THR A 429 13.30 25.96 -9.41
C THR A 429 13.42 27.46 -9.59
N LEU A 430 13.44 28.25 -8.51
CA LEU A 430 13.75 29.68 -8.57
C LEU A 430 15.21 29.93 -8.96
N ASN A 431 16.11 29.02 -8.58
CA ASN A 431 17.55 29.10 -8.83
C ASN A 431 18.01 28.38 -10.12
N LEU A 432 17.14 27.58 -10.73
CA LEU A 432 17.24 27.12 -12.12
C LEU A 432 16.80 28.27 -13.03
#